data_AF-A0A953LQ39-F1
#
_entry.id   AF-A0A953LQ39-F1
#
_cell.length_a   1.000
_cell.length_b   1.000
_cell.length_c   1.000
_cell.angle_alpha   90.00
_cell.angle_beta   90.00
_cell.angle_gamma   90.00
#
_symmetry.space_group_name_H-M   'P 1'
#
loop_
_entity.id
_entity.type
_entity.pdbx_description
1 polymer ?
#
loop_
_entity_poly.entity_id
_entity_poly.type
_entity_poly.pdbx_seq_one_letter_code
_entity_poly.pdbx_strand_id
1 'polypeptide(L)' 'MREIGDQVKAILKQQLAGNRPGIETVARELRLSARTLQRRLTESGASFQQLVEEARRELARHAQAS' A
#
# COMPACT_ATOMS: atom_id res chain seq x y z
N MET A 1 8.74 -12.72 9.53
CA MET A 1 8.99 -11.29 9.21
C MET A 1 7.94 -10.90 8.17
N ARG A 2 7.08 -9.89 8.40
CA ARG A 2 6.12 -9.48 7.37
C ARG A 2 6.87 -8.73 6.27
N GLU A 3 6.66 -9.14 5.01
CA GLU A 3 7.20 -8.47 3.82
C GLU A 3 6.75 -6.99 3.79
N ILE A 4 7.57 -6.12 3.21
CA ILE A 4 7.25 -4.70 3.12
C ILE A 4 5.98 -4.45 2.27
N GLY A 5 5.77 -5.27 1.24
CA GLY A 5 4.57 -5.20 0.39
C GLY A 5 3.28 -5.48 1.15
N ASP A 6 3.29 -6.44 2.08
CA ASP A 6 2.15 -6.77 2.92
C ASP A 6 1.80 -5.63 3.89
N GLN A 7 2.81 -5.03 4.51
CA GLN A 7 2.64 -3.87 5.39
C GLN A 7 2.05 -2.67 4.65
N VAL A 8 2.56 -2.40 3.44
CA VAL A 8 2.03 -1.35 2.56
C VAL A 8 0.58 -1.65 2.18
N LYS A 9 0.25 -2.87 1.76
CA LYS A 9 -1.13 -3.26 1.43
C LYS A 9 -2.09 -3.09 2.61
N ALA A 10 -1.68 -3.41 3.83
CA ALA A 10 -2.49 -3.23 5.03
C ALA A 10 -2.84 -1.75 5.26
N ILE A 11 -1.85 -0.85 5.19
CA ILE A 11 -2.06 0.60 5.36
C ILE A 11 -2.91 1.16 4.22
N LEU A 12 -2.65 0.72 2.98
CA LEU A 12 -3.44 1.13 1.81
C LEU A 12 -4.92 0.79 1.97
N LYS A 13 -5.25 -0.41 2.45
CA LYS A 13 -6.64 -0.82 2.68
C LYS A 13 -7.35 0.07 3.72
N GLN A 14 -6.65 0.50 4.76
CA GLN A 14 -7.21 1.40 5.77
C GLN A 14 -7.44 2.82 5.23
N GLN A 15 -6.55 3.32 4.38
CA GLN A 15 -6.64 4.69 3.84
C GLN A 15 -7.51 4.83 2.60
N LEU A 16 -7.65 3.78 1.79
CA LEU A 16 -8.52 3.74 0.62
C LEU A 16 -10.02 3.84 0.98
N ALA A 17 -10.39 3.70 2.26
CA ALA A 17 -11.76 3.87 2.76
C ALA A 17 -12.30 5.31 2.68
N GLY A 18 -11.52 6.27 2.17
CA GLY A 18 -11.99 7.64 1.97
C GLY A 18 -11.02 8.58 1.24
N ASN A 19 -9.81 8.15 0.89
CA ASN A 19 -8.83 8.98 0.20
C ASN A 19 -7.95 8.16 -0.76
N ARG A 20 -7.19 8.86 -1.62
CA ARG A 20 -6.13 8.27 -2.44
C ARG A 20 -4.81 8.30 -1.65
N PRO A 21 -4.36 7.18 -1.04
CA PRO A 21 -3.11 7.17 -0.30
C PRO A 21 -1.92 7.39 -1.22
N GLY A 22 -1.05 8.34 -0.84
CA GLY A 22 0.24 8.57 -1.48
C GLY A 22 1.35 7.75 -0.84
N ILE A 23 2.44 7.53 -1.58
CA ILE A 23 3.61 6.80 -1.09
C ILE A 23 4.24 7.48 0.13
N GLU A 24 4.16 8.82 0.21
CA GLU A 24 4.69 9.59 1.33
C GLU A 24 3.93 9.33 2.64
N THR A 25 2.60 9.26 2.57
CA THR A 25 1.76 8.95 3.74
C THR A 25 2.06 7.57 4.29
N VAL A 26 2.14 6.57 3.39
CA VAL A 26 2.44 5.19 3.77
C VAL A 26 3.87 5.05 4.30
N ALA A 27 4.83 5.74 3.69
CA ALA A 27 6.20 5.76 4.18
C ALA A 27 6.27 6.36 5.59
N ARG A 28 5.54 7.46 5.85
CA ARG A 28 5.49 8.10 7.17
C ARG A 28 4.91 7.18 8.24
N GLU A 29 3.85 6.45 7.93
CA GLU A 29 3.27 5.41 8.82
C GLU A 29 4.28 4.31 9.17
N LEU A 30 5.09 3.90 8.19
CA LEU A 30 6.14 2.90 8.38
C LEU A 30 7.43 3.47 9.00
N ARG A 31 7.44 4.77 9.35
CA ARG A 31 8.65 5.52 9.76
C ARG A 31 9.82 5.39 8.78
N LEU A 32 9.50 5.39 7.48
CA LEU A 32 10.44 5.34 6.37
C LEU A 32 10.32 6.61 5.52
N SER A 33 11.39 6.96 4.82
CA SER A 33 11.31 7.93 3.72
C SER A 33 10.69 7.26 2.49
N ALA A 34 9.98 8.03 1.65
CA ALA A 34 9.40 7.53 0.39
C ALA A 34 10.44 6.80 -0.49
N ARG A 35 11.67 7.33 -0.56
CA ARG A 35 12.80 6.71 -1.27
C ARG A 35 13.16 5.32 -0.70
N THR A 36 13.21 5.18 0.62
CA THR A 36 13.53 3.90 1.28
C THR A 36 12.39 2.90 1.08
N LEU A 37 11.15 3.35 1.19
CA LEU A 37 9.99 2.52 0.92
C LEU A 37 9.99 2.01 -0.52
N GLN A 38 10.21 2.90 -1.48
CA GLN A 38 10.27 2.55 -2.90
C GLN A 38 11.41 1.59 -3.20
N ARG A 39 12.61 1.82 -2.62
CA ARG A 39 13.75 0.91 -2.78
C ARG A 39 13.42 -0.50 -2.26
N ARG A 40 12.89 -0.60 -1.04
CA ARG A 40 12.53 -1.89 -0.43
C ARG A 40 11.44 -2.61 -1.21
N LEU A 41 10.48 -1.86 -1.75
CA LEU A 41 9.46 -2.42 -2.64
C LEU A 41 10.10 -3.00 -3.90
N THR A 42 10.96 -2.25 -4.58
CA THR A 42 11.68 -2.73 -5.76
C THR A 42 12.58 -3.93 -5.45
N GLU A 43 13.29 -3.91 -4.32
CA GLU A 43 14.12 -5.04 -3.83
C GLU A 43 13.27 -6.30 -3.58
N SER A 44 12.00 -6.13 -3.22
CA SER A 44 11.01 -7.19 -3.04
C SER A 44 10.26 -7.57 -4.33
N GLY A 45 10.58 -6.95 -5.47
CA GLY A 45 9.88 -7.17 -6.75
C GLY A 45 8.48 -6.56 -6.83
N ALA A 46 8.13 -5.64 -5.92
CA ALA A 46 6.84 -4.97 -5.85
C ALA A 46 6.95 -3.49 -6.21
N SER A 47 5.86 -2.90 -6.71
CA SER A 47 5.76 -1.46 -6.93
C SER A 47 4.61 -0.87 -6.13
N PHE A 48 4.78 0.34 -5.61
CA PHE A 48 3.72 1.02 -4.85
C PHE A 48 2.40 1.08 -5.63
N GLN A 49 2.45 1.43 -6.92
CA GLN A 49 1.26 1.47 -7.77
C GLN A 49 0.58 0.10 -7.91
N GLN A 50 1.34 -1.00 -8.03
CA GLN A 50 0.76 -2.34 -8.11
C GLN A 50 0.01 -2.69 -6.83
N LEU A 51 0.60 -2.37 -5.67
CA LEU A 51 -0.02 -2.61 -4.36
C LEU A 51 -1.27 -1.75 -4.15
N VAL A 52 -1.28 -0.50 -4.63
CA VAL A 52 -2.47 0.37 -4.63
C VAL A 52 -3.58 -0.23 -5.48
N GLU A 53 -3.27 -0.68 -6.69
CA GLU A 53 -4.27 -1.28 -7.60
C GLU A 53 -4.78 -2.63 -7.10
N GLU A 54 -3.94 -3.45 -6.47
CA GLU A 54 -4.36 -4.67 -5.77
C GLU A 54 -5.30 -4.36 -4.60
N ALA A 55 -4.90 -3.44 -3.70
CA ALA A 55 -5.70 -3.05 -2.55
C ALA A 55 -7.04 -2.44 -2.98
N ARG A 56 -7.04 -1.64 -4.05
CA ARG A 56 -8.26 -1.05 -4.63
C ARG A 56 -9.18 -2.11 -5.22
N ARG A 57 -8.63 -3.09 -5.95
CA ARG A 57 -9.41 -4.20 -6.50
C ARG A 57 -10.02 -5.06 -5.40
N GLU A 58 -9.27 -5.33 -4.34
CA GLU A 58 -9.80 -6.05 -3.17
C GLU A 58 -10.90 -5.26 -2.47
N LEU A 59 -10.71 -3.97 -2.20
CA LEU A 59 -11.75 -3.14 -1.59
C LEU A 59 -12.99 -3.00 -2.48
N ALA A 60 -12.83 -2.83 -3.79
CA ALA A 60 -13.96 -2.79 -4.72
C ALA A 60 -14.75 -4.10 -4.69
N ARG A 61 -14.07 -5.26 -4.68
CA ARG A 61 -14.74 -6.57 -4.54
C ARG A 61 -15.49 -6.70 -3.22
N HIS A 62 -14.96 -6.17 -2.12
CA HIS A 62 -15.63 -6.17 -0.82
C HIS A 62 -16.78 -5.15 -0.73
N ALA A 63 -16.65 -3.98 -1.38
CA ALA A 63 -17.66 -2.93 -1.38
C ALA A 63 -18.85 -3.23 -2.31
N GLN A 64 -18.66 -4.09 -3.32
CA GLN A 64 -19.74 -4.59 -4.19
C GLN A 64 -20.58 -5.71 -3.56
N ALA A 65 -20.23 -6.18 -2.35
CA ALA A 65 -20.99 -7.19 -1.62
C ALA A 65 -21.98 -6.62 -0.60
N SER A 66 -22.27 -5.31 -0.69
CA SER A 66 -23.24 -4.59 0.18
C SER A 66 -24.43 -4.09 -0.61
#